data_AF-A0A5A8E132-F1
#
_entry.id   AF-A0A5A8E132-F1
#
_cell.length_a   1.000
_cell.length_b   1.000
_cell.length_c   1.000
_cell.angle_alpha   90.00
_cell.angle_beta   90.00
_cell.angle_gamma   90.00
#
_symmetry.space_group_name_H-M   'P 1'
#
loop_
_entity.id
_entity.type
_entity.pdbx_description
1 polymer ?
#
loop_
_entity_poly.entity_id
_entity_poly.type
_entity_poly.pdbx_seq_one_letter_code
_entity_poly.pdbx_strand_id
1 'polypeptide(L)'
;MEEFFAPAYGVDGEGKRMRKPVGRSWRAAELRGKSFEDLHRLWWVCLKEKNALMTDRMYYNQVSVEMPDSSRVRKVRKTMARIKRVLSERKMAVDRAIAAADSVDLGEPLPAFEGEMVTLKKFGRKYEVPSDHPMAQRPTRAEHKEWARRRGRRDRFLARQAAIEAARAKGLDDLPEDVRKWYAEREAGQLQAQTVDDAIGRAEADTRFAHQEEGLGALRAAAAAEVEEAARERARAAKDAGSSDDDDRA
;
A
#
# COMPACT_ATOMS: atom_id res chain seq x y z
N MET A 1 -17.59 9.23 -7.97
CA MET A 1 -18.43 8.76 -9.09
C MET A 1 -17.59 8.18 -10.23
N GLU A 2 -16.33 8.62 -10.40
CA GLU A 2 -15.41 8.16 -11.46
C GLU A 2 -15.03 6.67 -11.39
N GLU A 3 -15.12 6.02 -10.22
CA GLU A 3 -14.76 4.59 -10.09
C GLU A 3 -15.70 3.63 -10.85
N PHE A 4 -16.89 4.06 -11.26
CA PHE A 4 -17.85 3.22 -11.97
C PHE A 4 -17.60 3.16 -13.48
N PHE A 5 -16.87 4.14 -14.03
CA PHE A 5 -16.62 4.29 -15.46
C PHE A 5 -15.12 4.20 -15.70
N ALA A 6 -14.60 2.97 -15.73
CA ALA A 6 -13.22 2.76 -16.15
C ALA A 6 -13.15 2.94 -17.67
N PRO A 7 -12.31 3.85 -18.21
CA PRO A 7 -12.23 4.02 -19.64
C PRO A 7 -11.78 2.69 -20.29
N ALA A 8 -12.63 2.16 -21.17
CA ALA A 8 -12.40 0.92 -21.92
C ALA A 8 -11.13 0.99 -22.78
N TYR A 9 -10.65 2.22 -23.04
CA TYR A 9 -9.49 2.57 -23.82
C TYR A 9 -8.44 3.24 -22.91
N GLY A 10 -7.21 2.76 -22.97
CA GLY A 10 -6.05 3.55 -22.57
C GLY A 10 -5.69 4.53 -23.67
N VAL A 11 -4.89 5.55 -23.34
CA VAL A 11 -4.25 6.42 -24.32
C VAL A 11 -2.79 5.98 -24.39
N ASP A 12 -2.29 5.68 -25.58
CA ASP A 12 -0.85 5.42 -25.77
C ASP A 12 -0.06 6.74 -25.73
N GLY A 13 1.28 6.67 -25.79
CA GLY A 13 2.15 7.85 -25.81
C GLY A 13 1.92 8.80 -26.99
N GLU A 14 1.13 8.38 -27.99
CA GLU A 14 0.74 9.16 -29.16
C GLU A 14 -0.69 9.71 -29.05
N GLY A 15 -1.41 9.44 -27.95
CA GLY A 15 -2.79 9.89 -27.75
C GLY A 15 -3.87 9.08 -28.47
N LYS A 16 -3.55 7.92 -29.06
CA LYS A 16 -4.54 7.03 -29.66
C LYS A 16 -5.23 6.17 -28.60
N ARG A 17 -6.54 5.95 -28.80
CA ARG A 17 -7.36 5.05 -27.99
C ARG A 17 -6.95 3.61 -28.22
N MET A 18 -6.17 3.05 -27.30
CA MET A 18 -5.77 1.64 -27.32
C MET A 18 -6.70 0.82 -26.43
N ARG A 19 -7.20 -0.32 -26.94
CA ARG A 19 -7.92 -1.29 -26.11
C ARG A 19 -7.01 -1.77 -24.97
N LYS A 20 -7.46 -1.64 -23.72
CA LYS A 20 -6.69 -2.12 -22.57
C LYS A 20 -6.55 -3.65 -22.66
N PRO A 21 -5.33 -4.21 -22.71
CA PRO A 21 -5.16 -5.66 -22.79
C PRO A 21 -5.74 -6.34 -21.55
N VAL A 22 -6.66 -7.27 -21.75
CA VAL A 22 -7.33 -8.00 -20.65
C VAL A 22 -6.54 -9.26 -20.29
N GLY A 23 -5.97 -9.27 -19.08
CA GLY A 23 -5.24 -10.42 -18.55
C GLY A 23 -6.05 -11.71 -18.35
N ARG A 24 -5.37 -12.73 -17.79
CA ARG A 24 -5.95 -14.03 -17.44
C ARG A 24 -6.61 -14.00 -16.05
N SER A 25 -7.64 -14.82 -15.83
CA SER A 25 -8.24 -15.07 -14.50
C SER A 25 -7.29 -15.80 -13.54
N TRP A 26 -7.31 -15.44 -12.26
CA TRP A 26 -6.51 -16.05 -11.17
C TRP A 26 -6.70 -17.54 -11.04
N ARG A 27 -5.63 -18.34 -10.97
CA ARG A 27 -5.71 -19.79 -10.77
C ARG A 27 -5.94 -20.11 -9.28
N ALA A 28 -6.62 -21.23 -9.00
CA ALA A 28 -6.85 -21.66 -7.62
C ALA A 28 -5.53 -21.94 -6.86
N ALA A 29 -4.51 -22.47 -7.54
CA ALA A 29 -3.19 -22.71 -6.95
C ALA A 29 -2.52 -21.42 -6.45
N GLU A 30 -2.60 -20.33 -7.22
CA GLU A 30 -2.04 -19.02 -6.86
C GLU A 30 -2.76 -18.42 -5.63
N LEU A 31 -4.08 -18.64 -5.54
CA LEU A 31 -4.90 -18.11 -4.45
C LEU A 31 -4.69 -18.87 -3.12
N ARG A 32 -4.26 -20.14 -3.16
CA ARG A 32 -4.01 -20.92 -1.95
C ARG A 32 -2.83 -20.38 -1.12
N GLY A 33 -1.85 -19.77 -1.77
CA GLY A 33 -0.69 -19.16 -1.11
C GLY A 33 -0.93 -17.76 -0.53
N LYS A 34 -2.13 -17.20 -0.66
CA LYS A 34 -2.45 -15.84 -0.18
C LYS A 34 -3.12 -15.83 1.19
N SER A 35 -2.85 -14.79 1.98
CA SER A 35 -3.48 -14.59 3.29
C SER A 35 -4.99 -14.36 3.16
N PHE A 36 -5.74 -14.49 4.26
CA PHE A 36 -7.17 -14.16 4.26
C PHE A 36 -7.42 -12.69 3.91
N GLU A 37 -6.61 -11.77 4.46
CA GLU A 37 -6.73 -10.34 4.18
C GLU A 37 -6.50 -10.01 2.70
N ASP A 38 -5.49 -10.61 2.07
CA ASP A 38 -5.21 -10.40 0.65
C ASP A 38 -6.34 -10.91 -0.23
N LEU A 39 -6.91 -12.08 0.09
CA LEU A 39 -8.07 -12.61 -0.61
C LEU A 39 -9.30 -11.72 -0.44
N HIS A 40 -9.48 -11.13 0.74
CA HIS A 40 -10.57 -10.19 1.01
C HIS A 40 -10.39 -8.88 0.23
N ARG A 41 -9.18 -8.30 0.21
CA ARG A 41 -8.87 -7.11 -0.60
C ARG A 41 -9.05 -7.40 -2.10
N LEU A 42 -8.57 -8.56 -2.57
CA LEU A 42 -8.75 -8.98 -3.96
C LEU A 42 -10.23 -9.17 -4.32
N TRP A 43 -11.04 -9.70 -3.40
CA TRP A 43 -12.48 -9.82 -3.58
C TRP A 43 -13.13 -8.45 -3.83
N TRP A 44 -12.75 -7.42 -3.05
CA TRP A 44 -13.24 -6.06 -3.25
C TRP A 44 -12.83 -5.46 -4.58
N VAL A 45 -11.58 -5.64 -5.00
CA VAL A 45 -11.11 -5.20 -6.33
C VAL A 45 -11.93 -5.88 -7.45
N CYS A 46 -12.15 -7.19 -7.36
CA CYS A 46 -12.99 -7.92 -8.31
C CYS A 46 -14.45 -7.43 -8.30
N LEU A 47 -14.97 -7.04 -7.13
CA LEU A 47 -16.34 -6.58 -7.00
C LEU A 47 -16.53 -5.19 -7.64
N LYS A 48 -15.59 -4.25 -7.41
CA LYS A 48 -15.62 -2.93 -8.06
C LYS A 48 -15.58 -3.07 -9.58
N GLU A 49 -14.65 -3.88 -10.06
CA GLU A 49 -14.51 -4.21 -11.48
C GLU A 49 -15.77 -4.86 -12.07
N LYS A 50 -16.37 -5.83 -11.37
CA LYS A 50 -17.62 -6.47 -11.81
C LYS A 50 -18.76 -5.45 -11.90
N ASN A 51 -18.85 -4.52 -10.95
CA ASN A 51 -19.89 -3.50 -10.95
C ASN A 51 -19.70 -2.50 -12.11
N ALA A 52 -18.47 -2.03 -12.35
CA ALA A 52 -18.16 -1.18 -13.50
C ALA A 52 -18.56 -1.83 -14.83
N LEU A 53 -18.15 -3.10 -15.05
CA LEU A 53 -18.51 -3.83 -16.28
C LEU A 53 -20.02 -4.07 -16.44
N MET A 54 -20.79 -4.14 -15.35
CA MET A 54 -22.25 -4.28 -15.43
C MET A 54 -22.90 -2.97 -15.86
N THR A 55 -22.41 -1.84 -15.34
CA THR A 55 -22.84 -0.50 -15.77
C THR A 55 -22.53 -0.30 -17.26
N ASP A 56 -21.31 -0.61 -17.69
CA ASP A 56 -20.93 -0.53 -19.10
C ASP A 56 -21.83 -1.41 -19.97
N ARG A 57 -22.09 -2.65 -19.55
CA ARG A 57 -22.99 -3.55 -20.28
C ARG A 57 -24.39 -2.98 -20.42
N MET A 58 -24.93 -2.36 -19.37
CA MET A 58 -26.23 -1.71 -19.42
C MET A 58 -26.23 -0.55 -20.41
N TYR A 59 -25.19 0.29 -20.39
CA TYR A 59 -25.02 1.40 -21.32
C TYR A 59 -24.94 0.93 -22.78
N TYR A 60 -24.06 -0.05 -23.07
CA TYR A 60 -23.91 -0.60 -24.42
C TYR A 60 -25.20 -1.27 -24.94
N ASN A 61 -25.94 -1.97 -24.07
CA ASN A 61 -27.24 -2.52 -24.41
C ASN A 61 -28.28 -1.42 -24.74
N GLN A 62 -28.28 -0.30 -24.01
CA GLN A 62 -29.18 0.84 -24.29
C GLN A 62 -28.86 1.49 -25.63
N VAL A 63 -27.57 1.62 -25.95
CA VAL A 63 -27.09 2.18 -27.22
C VAL A 63 -27.17 1.15 -28.37
N SER A 64 -27.58 -0.10 -28.09
CA SER A 64 -27.63 -1.22 -29.04
C SER A 64 -26.30 -1.50 -29.75
N VAL A 65 -25.19 -1.28 -29.04
CA VAL A 65 -23.83 -1.57 -29.51
C VAL A 65 -23.25 -2.69 -28.68
N GLU A 66 -22.49 -3.59 -29.30
CA GLU A 66 -21.85 -4.68 -28.56
C GLU A 66 -20.74 -4.15 -27.64
N MET A 67 -20.73 -4.62 -26.39
CA MET A 67 -19.73 -4.22 -25.41
C MET A 67 -18.33 -4.72 -25.80
N PRO A 68 -17.33 -3.84 -25.85
CA PRO A 68 -15.94 -4.25 -25.99
C PRO A 68 -15.54 -5.22 -24.87
N ASP A 69 -15.02 -6.39 -25.24
CA ASP A 69 -14.50 -7.41 -24.33
C ASP A 69 -15.49 -7.97 -23.28
N SER A 70 -16.67 -8.40 -23.75
CA SER A 70 -17.66 -9.14 -22.96
C SER A 70 -17.11 -10.33 -22.15
N SER A 71 -16.02 -10.94 -22.60
CA SER A 71 -15.34 -12.04 -21.91
C SER A 71 -14.75 -11.65 -20.55
N ARG A 72 -14.46 -10.36 -20.30
CA ARG A 72 -13.86 -9.86 -19.06
C ARG A 72 -14.75 -10.13 -17.84
N VAL A 73 -16.06 -9.95 -17.98
CA VAL A 73 -17.06 -10.27 -16.94
C VAL A 73 -16.94 -11.74 -16.52
N ARG A 74 -16.80 -12.65 -17.47
CA ARG A 74 -16.64 -14.09 -17.21
C ARG A 74 -15.34 -14.38 -16.48
N LYS A 75 -14.24 -13.71 -16.84
CA LYS A 75 -12.93 -13.87 -16.18
C LYS A 75 -12.97 -13.43 -14.71
N VAL A 76 -13.58 -12.28 -14.41
CA VAL A 76 -13.74 -11.76 -13.05
C VAL A 76 -14.61 -12.69 -12.19
N ARG A 77 -15.76 -13.13 -12.72
CA ARG A 77 -16.63 -14.11 -12.05
C ARG A 77 -15.90 -15.42 -11.74
N LYS A 78 -15.04 -15.89 -12.65
CA LYS A 78 -14.24 -17.10 -12.46
C LYS A 78 -13.23 -16.95 -11.32
N THR A 79 -12.57 -15.79 -11.21
CA THR A 79 -11.70 -15.46 -10.06
C THR A 79 -12.49 -15.48 -8.75
N MET A 80 -13.64 -14.81 -8.71
CA MET A 80 -14.50 -14.77 -7.51
C MET A 80 -14.95 -16.17 -7.07
N ALA A 81 -15.37 -17.03 -8.00
CA ALA A 81 -15.75 -18.40 -7.71
C ALA A 81 -14.58 -19.21 -7.12
N ARG A 82 -13.36 -19.01 -7.62
CA ARG A 82 -12.16 -19.67 -7.10
C ARG A 82 -11.77 -19.18 -5.71
N ILE A 83 -11.94 -17.89 -5.40
CA ILE A 83 -11.73 -17.36 -4.04
C ILE A 83 -12.68 -18.06 -3.06
N LYS A 84 -13.98 -18.14 -3.38
CA LYS A 84 -14.97 -18.87 -2.57
C LYS A 84 -14.58 -20.33 -2.36
N ARG A 85 -14.19 -21.00 -3.44
CA ARG A 85 -13.73 -22.40 -3.41
C ARG A 85 -12.56 -22.60 -2.43
N VAL A 86 -11.54 -21.75 -2.50
CA VAL A 86 -10.36 -21.83 -1.61
C VAL A 86 -10.75 -21.59 -0.15
N LEU A 87 -11.64 -20.62 0.13
CA LEU A 87 -12.13 -20.37 1.49
C LEU A 87 -12.94 -21.55 2.04
N SER A 88 -13.78 -22.18 1.23
CA SER A 88 -14.50 -23.40 1.60
C SER A 88 -13.54 -24.56 1.86
N GLU A 89 -12.53 -24.76 1.00
CA GLU A 89 -11.49 -25.80 1.19
C GLU A 89 -10.76 -25.60 2.53
N ARG A 90 -10.37 -24.36 2.87
CA ARG A 90 -9.71 -24.03 4.14
C ARG A 90 -10.60 -24.30 5.34
N LYS A 91 -11.87 -23.89 5.28
CA LYS A 91 -12.83 -24.16 6.35
C LYS A 91 -12.99 -25.67 6.58
N MET A 92 -13.19 -26.44 5.51
CA MET A 92 -13.30 -27.90 5.60
C MET A 92 -12.02 -28.54 6.15
N ALA A 93 -10.84 -28.01 5.84
CA ALA A 93 -9.58 -28.50 6.39
C ALA A 93 -9.48 -28.25 7.90
N VAL A 94 -9.89 -27.06 8.37
CA VAL A 94 -9.96 -26.73 9.80
C VAL A 94 -10.96 -27.62 10.52
N ASP A 95 -12.18 -27.74 10.00
CA ASP A 95 -13.24 -28.56 10.61
C ASP A 95 -12.79 -30.03 10.71
N ARG A 96 -12.10 -30.55 9.68
CA ARG A 96 -11.52 -31.91 9.72
C ARG A 96 -10.39 -32.04 10.72
N ALA A 97 -9.54 -31.03 10.87
CA ALA A 97 -8.45 -31.05 11.84
C ALA A 97 -8.99 -31.02 13.27
N ILE A 98 -10.04 -30.24 13.53
CA ILE A 98 -10.74 -30.21 14.82
C ILE A 98 -11.38 -31.58 15.09
N ALA A 99 -12.16 -32.12 14.14
CA ALA A 99 -12.77 -33.44 14.29
C ALA A 99 -11.74 -34.56 14.48
N ALA A 100 -10.59 -34.46 13.80
CA ALA A 100 -9.48 -35.38 14.00
C ALA A 100 -8.90 -35.24 15.41
N ALA A 101 -8.67 -34.01 15.90
CA ALA A 101 -8.21 -33.76 17.26
C ALA A 101 -9.20 -34.27 18.32
N ASP A 102 -10.51 -34.13 18.09
CA ASP A 102 -11.55 -34.67 18.97
C ASP A 102 -11.59 -36.21 18.95
N SER A 103 -11.20 -36.83 17.84
CA SER A 103 -11.12 -38.30 17.70
C SER A 103 -9.81 -38.91 18.20
N VAL A 104 -8.77 -38.09 18.38
CA VAL A 104 -7.53 -38.53 19.02
C VAL A 104 -7.82 -38.60 20.51
N ASP A 105 -8.14 -39.80 20.97
CA ASP A 105 -8.20 -40.12 22.39
C ASP A 105 -6.81 -39.83 22.98
N LEU A 106 -6.69 -38.76 23.77
CA LEU A 106 -5.41 -38.24 24.29
C LEU A 106 -4.75 -39.17 25.33
N GLY A 107 -5.07 -40.47 25.32
CA GLY A 107 -4.80 -41.39 26.42
C GLY A 107 -5.68 -41.08 27.63
N GLU A 108 -5.50 -41.84 28.71
CA GLU A 108 -6.26 -41.71 29.95
C GLU A 108 -6.60 -40.25 30.25
N PRO A 109 -7.88 -39.93 30.54
CA PRO A 109 -8.23 -38.57 30.92
C PRO A 109 -7.26 -38.14 32.01
N LEU A 110 -6.66 -36.96 31.85
CA LEU A 110 -5.77 -36.37 32.85
C LEU A 110 -6.35 -36.69 34.23
N PRO A 111 -5.54 -37.21 35.17
CA PRO A 111 -6.03 -37.67 36.46
C PRO A 111 -6.98 -36.61 36.99
N ALA A 112 -8.21 -37.04 37.33
CA ALA A 112 -9.27 -36.13 37.73
C ALA A 112 -8.67 -35.13 38.71
N PHE A 113 -8.75 -33.83 38.39
CA PHE A 113 -8.17 -32.80 39.24
C PHE A 113 -8.80 -32.95 40.64
N GLU A 114 -8.01 -33.42 41.62
CA GLU A 114 -8.47 -33.71 42.98
C GLU A 114 -8.77 -32.45 43.80
N GLY A 115 -8.49 -31.27 43.25
CA GLY A 115 -8.74 -29.99 43.90
C GLY A 115 -10.19 -29.50 43.74
N GLU A 116 -10.53 -28.50 44.54
CA GLU A 116 -11.86 -27.90 44.54
C GLU A 116 -12.11 -27.14 43.22
N MET A 117 -13.19 -27.49 42.52
CA MET A 117 -13.64 -26.81 41.31
C MET A 117 -14.51 -25.62 41.67
N VAL A 118 -14.17 -24.43 41.15
CA VAL A 118 -14.95 -23.21 41.40
C VAL A 118 -15.75 -22.85 40.15
N THR A 119 -17.04 -22.56 40.36
CA THR A 119 -17.90 -22.05 39.29
C THR A 119 -17.75 -20.54 39.15
N LEU A 120 -17.08 -20.11 38.08
CA LEU A 120 -16.91 -18.69 37.76
C LEU A 120 -17.97 -18.23 36.78
N LYS A 121 -18.66 -17.13 37.10
CA LYS A 121 -19.51 -16.41 36.15
C LYS A 121 -18.75 -15.20 35.60
N LYS A 122 -18.38 -15.24 34.33
CA LYS A 122 -17.68 -14.13 33.64
C LYS A 122 -18.22 -13.99 32.22
N PHE A 123 -18.43 -12.76 31.75
CA PHE A 123 -18.95 -12.47 30.40
C PHE A 123 -20.25 -13.24 30.05
N GLY A 124 -21.15 -13.43 31.03
CA GLY A 124 -22.42 -14.14 30.84
C GLY A 124 -22.30 -15.66 30.65
N ARG A 125 -21.09 -16.24 30.74
CA ARG A 125 -20.86 -17.69 30.67
C ARG A 125 -20.40 -18.22 32.03
N LYS A 126 -20.77 -19.48 32.31
CA LYS A 126 -20.28 -20.24 33.46
C LYS A 126 -19.05 -21.03 33.03
N TYR A 127 -17.98 -20.94 33.81
CA TYR A 127 -16.76 -21.71 33.65
C TYR A 127 -16.55 -22.53 34.91
N GLU A 128 -16.28 -23.82 34.75
CA GLU A 128 -15.83 -24.71 35.81
C GLU A 128 -14.32 -24.77 35.73
N VAL A 129 -13.65 -24.27 36.75
CA VAL A 129 -12.19 -24.08 36.71
C VAL A 129 -11.61 -24.51 38.06
N PRO A 130 -10.47 -25.21 38.08
CA PRO A 130 -9.69 -25.45 39.29
C PRO A 130 -9.51 -24.19 40.15
N SER A 131 -9.66 -24.31 41.47
CA SER A 131 -9.49 -23.20 42.43
C SER A 131 -8.12 -22.52 42.32
N ASP A 132 -7.08 -23.30 42.05
CA ASP A 132 -5.70 -22.83 41.88
C ASP A 132 -5.48 -22.10 40.54
N HIS A 133 -6.44 -22.16 39.62
CA HIS A 133 -6.33 -21.49 38.33
C HIS A 133 -6.30 -19.95 38.53
N PRO A 134 -5.40 -19.21 37.86
CA PRO A 134 -5.27 -17.75 38.01
C PRO A 134 -6.55 -16.96 37.65
N MET A 135 -7.50 -17.60 36.96
CA MET A 135 -8.83 -17.03 36.68
C MET A 135 -9.80 -17.15 37.87
N ALA A 136 -9.62 -18.14 38.75
CA ALA A 136 -10.39 -18.37 39.97
C ALA A 136 -9.84 -17.55 41.16
N GLN A 137 -8.53 -17.28 41.17
CA GLN A 137 -7.91 -16.39 42.14
C GLN A 137 -8.39 -14.94 41.93
N ARG A 138 -9.12 -14.40 42.91
CA ARG A 138 -9.50 -12.97 42.90
C ARG A 138 -8.26 -12.14 43.24
N PRO A 139 -7.87 -11.14 42.41
CA PRO A 139 -6.75 -10.27 42.73
C PRO A 139 -6.96 -9.64 44.10
N THR A 140 -5.93 -9.65 44.93
CA THR A 140 -5.98 -9.08 46.27
C THR A 140 -6.30 -7.58 46.21
N ARG A 141 -6.83 -7.02 47.31
CA ARG A 141 -7.16 -5.58 47.38
C ARG A 141 -5.93 -4.71 47.05
N ALA A 142 -4.72 -5.17 47.37
CA ALA A 142 -3.46 -4.50 47.05
C ALA A 142 -3.17 -4.51 45.55
N GLU A 143 -3.25 -5.68 44.89
CA GLU A 143 -3.06 -5.83 43.44
C GLU A 143 -4.12 -5.08 42.65
N HIS A 144 -5.37 -5.08 43.11
CA HIS A 144 -6.44 -4.31 42.48
C HIS A 144 -6.20 -2.79 42.61
N LYS A 145 -5.67 -2.33 43.74
CA LYS A 145 -5.28 -0.92 43.95
C LYS A 145 -4.07 -0.56 43.07
N GLU A 146 -3.14 -1.48 42.86
CA GLU A 146 -1.99 -1.30 41.98
C GLU A 146 -2.39 -1.33 40.48
N TRP A 147 -3.32 -2.20 40.10
CA TRP A 147 -3.94 -2.23 38.78
C TRP A 147 -4.69 -0.93 38.49
N ALA A 148 -5.46 -0.39 39.45
CA ALA A 148 -6.13 0.90 39.31
C ALA A 148 -5.11 2.05 39.13
N ARG A 149 -4.00 2.04 39.87
CA ARG A 149 -2.89 3.00 39.66
C ARG A 149 -2.24 2.86 38.27
N ARG A 150 -2.05 1.63 37.76
CA ARG A 150 -1.51 1.36 36.40
C ARG A 150 -2.48 1.77 35.30
N ARG A 151 -3.77 1.43 35.43
CA ARG A 151 -4.83 1.76 34.46
C ARG A 151 -4.99 3.27 34.30
N GLY A 152 -4.85 4.03 35.40
CA GLY A 152 -4.89 5.48 35.37
C GLY A 152 -3.88 6.13 34.40
N ARG A 153 -2.72 5.51 34.11
CA ARG A 153 -1.78 6.05 33.10
C ARG A 153 -2.28 5.84 31.67
N ARG A 154 -2.84 4.66 31.37
CA ARG A 154 -3.36 4.32 30.05
C ARG A 154 -4.67 5.04 29.74
N ASP A 155 -5.55 5.16 30.74
CA ASP A 155 -6.81 5.90 30.62
C ASP A 155 -6.56 7.41 30.50
N ARG A 156 -5.55 7.96 31.20
CA ARG A 156 -5.10 9.35 30.96
C ARG A 156 -4.52 9.55 29.56
N PHE A 157 -3.79 8.57 29.03
CA PHE A 157 -3.26 8.63 27.66
C PHE A 157 -4.37 8.55 26.61
N LEU A 158 -5.33 7.63 26.77
CA LEU A 158 -6.49 7.50 25.88
C LEU A 158 -7.43 8.71 25.97
N ALA A 159 -7.66 9.25 27.17
CA ALA A 159 -8.41 10.49 27.36
C ALA A 159 -7.69 11.69 26.70
N ARG A 160 -6.36 11.74 26.76
CA ARG A 160 -5.56 12.76 26.08
C ARG A 160 -5.60 12.63 24.56
N GLN A 161 -5.58 11.40 24.02
CA GLN A 161 -5.76 11.14 22.59
C GLN A 161 -7.18 11.53 22.13
N ALA A 162 -8.22 11.13 22.88
CA ALA A 162 -9.60 11.50 22.59
C ALA A 162 -9.84 13.02 22.68
N ALA A 163 -9.17 13.72 23.60
CA ALA A 163 -9.21 15.18 23.68
C ALA A 163 -8.50 15.85 22.49
N ILE A 164 -7.41 15.27 21.99
CA ILE A 164 -6.72 15.73 20.77
C ILE A 164 -7.59 15.53 19.53
N GLU A 165 -8.28 14.40 19.42
CA GLU A 165 -9.21 14.12 18.32
C GLU A 165 -10.46 15.02 18.39
N ALA A 166 -11.00 15.25 19.59
CA ALA A 166 -12.11 16.17 19.80
C ALA A 166 -11.73 17.64 19.53
N ALA A 167 -10.49 18.02 19.85
CA ALA A 167 -9.93 19.33 19.52
C ALA A 167 -9.72 19.50 18.01
N ARG A 168 -9.23 18.47 17.31
CA ARG A 168 -9.15 18.44 15.83
C ARG A 168 -10.53 18.58 15.18
N ALA A 169 -11.58 18.07 15.82
CA ALA A 169 -12.94 18.14 15.30
C ALA A 169 -13.64 19.49 15.55
N LYS A 170 -13.18 20.30 16.52
CA LYS A 170 -13.82 21.57 16.90
C LYS A 170 -13.16 22.83 16.30
N GLY A 171 -12.05 22.71 15.57
CA GLY A 171 -11.31 23.86 15.06
C GLY A 171 -10.43 24.50 16.14
N LEU A 172 -9.28 25.03 15.73
CA LEU A 172 -8.18 25.46 16.62
C LEU A 172 -8.54 26.68 17.51
N ASP A 173 -9.64 27.36 17.19
CA ASP A 173 -10.05 28.64 17.77
C ASP A 173 -10.83 28.57 19.08
N ASP A 174 -11.18 27.37 19.56
CA ASP A 174 -11.92 27.15 20.82
C ASP A 174 -11.09 26.41 21.90
N LEU A 175 -9.80 26.16 21.66
CA LEU A 175 -8.93 25.46 22.63
C LEU A 175 -8.43 26.40 23.76
N PRO A 176 -8.11 25.90 24.95
CA PRO A 176 -7.38 26.66 25.97
C PRO A 176 -6.05 27.25 25.47
N GLU A 177 -5.68 28.45 25.93
CA GLU A 177 -4.53 29.22 25.42
C GLU A 177 -3.18 28.50 25.51
N ASP A 178 -2.99 27.72 26.58
CA ASP A 178 -1.81 26.88 26.79
C ASP A 178 -1.66 25.79 25.73
N VAL A 179 -2.79 25.23 25.28
CA VAL A 179 -2.83 24.21 24.22
C VAL A 179 -2.64 24.85 22.85
N ARG A 180 -3.22 26.03 22.58
CA ARG A 180 -2.97 26.78 21.33
C ARG A 180 -1.51 27.16 21.19
N LYS A 181 -0.89 27.64 22.28
CA LYS A 181 0.53 28.01 22.29
C LYS A 181 1.42 26.79 22.03
N TRP A 182 1.09 25.63 22.59
CA TRP A 182 1.80 24.38 22.31
C TRP A 182 1.64 23.91 20.85
N TYR A 183 0.46 24.06 20.25
CA TYR A 183 0.25 23.77 18.82
C TYR A 183 0.99 24.76 17.92
N ALA A 184 0.98 26.06 18.25
CA ALA A 184 1.71 27.09 17.51
C ALA A 184 3.23 26.89 17.58
N GLU A 185 3.78 26.52 18.75
CA GLU A 185 5.20 26.17 18.91
C GLU A 185 5.57 24.90 18.13
N ARG A 186 4.64 23.94 18.03
CA ARG A 186 4.85 22.70 17.28
C ARG A 186 4.72 22.89 15.76
N GLU A 187 3.80 23.73 15.30
CA GLU A 187 3.69 24.14 13.89
C GLU A 187 4.89 25.01 13.48
N ALA A 188 5.36 25.91 14.34
CA ALA A 188 6.60 26.66 14.11
C ALA A 188 7.83 25.72 14.02
N GLY A 189 7.86 24.67 14.85
CA GLY A 189 8.88 23.62 14.77
C GLY A 189 8.78 22.75 13.50
N GLN A 190 7.57 22.45 13.02
CA GLN A 190 7.35 21.76 11.74
C GLN A 190 7.68 22.63 10.54
N LEU A 191 7.38 23.93 10.59
CA LEU A 191 7.79 24.91 9.58
C LEU A 191 9.33 25.04 9.55
N GLN A 192 9.99 25.08 10.70
CA GLN A 192 11.45 25.04 10.76
C GLN A 192 12.01 23.74 10.15
N ALA A 193 11.44 22.58 10.48
CA ALA A 193 11.84 21.31 9.88
C ALA A 193 11.62 21.27 8.35
N GLN A 194 10.48 21.79 7.87
CA GLN A 194 10.21 21.92 6.44
C GLN A 194 11.18 22.88 5.75
N THR A 195 11.55 24.01 6.38
CA THR A 195 12.55 24.91 5.80
C THR A 195 13.94 24.29 5.74
N VAL A 196 14.30 23.41 6.69
CA VAL A 196 15.56 22.67 6.67
C VAL A 196 15.52 21.57 5.59
N ASP A 197 14.44 20.81 5.48
CA ASP A 197 14.27 19.81 4.42
C ASP A 197 14.20 20.45 3.03
N ASP A 198 13.58 21.62 2.88
CA ASP A 198 13.57 22.40 1.63
C ASP A 198 14.94 23.03 1.32
N ALA A 199 15.75 23.35 2.34
CA ALA A 199 17.12 23.83 2.16
C ALA A 199 18.05 22.67 1.77
N ILE A 200 17.87 21.49 2.35
CA ILE A 200 18.56 20.25 1.95
C ILE A 200 18.16 19.89 0.52
N GLY A 201 16.87 19.92 0.18
CA GLY A 201 16.39 19.65 -1.17
C GLY A 201 16.92 20.64 -2.22
N ARG A 202 17.07 21.93 -1.86
CA ARG A 202 17.73 22.93 -2.72
C ARG A 202 19.23 22.66 -2.89
N ALA A 203 19.94 22.36 -1.82
CA ALA A 203 21.37 22.00 -1.88
C ALA A 203 21.61 20.69 -2.68
N GLU A 204 20.71 19.72 -2.57
CA GLU A 204 20.72 18.49 -3.37
C GLU A 204 20.37 18.75 -4.85
N ALA A 205 19.52 19.72 -5.14
CA ALA A 205 19.24 20.15 -6.50
C ALA A 205 20.45 20.88 -7.10
N ASP A 206 21.07 21.80 -6.36
CA ASP A 206 22.24 22.56 -6.81
C ASP A 206 23.44 21.64 -7.10
N THR A 207 23.66 20.62 -6.27
CA THR A 207 24.68 19.58 -6.53
C THR A 207 24.34 18.70 -7.74
N ARG A 208 23.06 18.38 -7.97
CA ARG A 208 22.63 17.66 -9.20
C ARG A 208 22.77 18.51 -10.46
N PHE A 209 22.44 19.80 -10.41
CA PHE A 209 22.63 20.72 -11.53
C PHE A 209 24.12 20.96 -11.83
N ALA A 210 24.97 21.05 -10.81
CA ALA A 210 26.42 21.15 -11.00
C ALA A 210 27.01 19.91 -11.70
N HIS A 211 26.62 18.70 -11.27
CA HIS A 211 27.05 17.46 -11.94
C HIS A 211 26.50 17.31 -13.37
N GLN A 212 25.33 17.88 -13.66
CA GLN A 212 24.74 17.87 -15.00
C GLN A 212 25.38 18.92 -15.93
N GLU A 213 25.74 20.09 -15.42
CA GLU A 213 26.47 21.13 -16.16
C GLU A 213 27.91 20.70 -16.46
N GLU A 214 28.62 20.04 -15.54
CA GLU A 214 29.95 19.47 -15.81
C GLU A 214 29.89 18.41 -16.92
N GLY A 215 28.86 17.55 -16.92
CA GLY A 215 28.64 16.56 -17.98
C GLY A 215 28.31 17.19 -19.34
N LEU A 216 27.52 18.25 -19.37
CA LEU A 216 27.19 18.99 -20.59
C LEU A 216 28.36 19.84 -21.10
N GLY A 217 29.19 20.38 -20.20
CA GLY A 217 30.43 21.09 -20.52
C GLY A 217 31.45 20.17 -21.18
N ALA A 218 31.62 18.95 -20.66
CA ALA A 218 32.48 17.94 -21.28
C ALA A 218 32.00 17.54 -22.70
N LEU A 219 30.68 17.40 -22.90
CA LEU A 219 30.10 17.11 -24.21
C LEU A 219 30.25 18.28 -25.20
N ARG A 220 30.10 19.53 -24.74
CA ARG A 220 30.33 20.73 -25.58
C ARG A 220 31.80 20.90 -25.94
N ALA A 221 32.73 20.60 -25.02
CA ALA A 221 34.15 20.62 -25.29
C ALA A 221 34.57 19.54 -26.31
N ALA A 222 34.00 18.33 -26.20
CA ALA A 222 34.21 17.27 -27.19
C ALA A 222 33.68 17.66 -28.57
N ALA A 223 32.47 18.21 -28.65
CA ALA A 223 31.90 18.69 -29.92
C ALA A 223 32.72 19.85 -30.53
N ALA A 224 33.26 20.76 -29.71
CA ALA A 224 34.13 21.83 -30.19
C ALA A 224 35.45 21.29 -30.76
N ALA A 225 36.04 20.26 -30.13
CA ALA A 225 37.25 19.60 -30.63
C ALA A 225 37.00 18.90 -31.98
N GLU A 226 35.86 18.22 -32.14
CA GLU A 226 35.49 17.59 -33.43
C GLU A 226 35.31 18.63 -34.55
N VAL A 227 34.71 19.78 -34.26
CA VAL A 227 34.54 20.87 -35.24
C VAL A 227 35.90 21.49 -35.61
N GLU A 228 36.81 21.65 -34.64
CA GLU A 228 38.15 22.16 -34.91
C GLU A 228 39.00 21.17 -35.72
N GLU A 229 38.89 19.87 -35.44
CA GLU A 229 39.53 18.80 -36.21
C GLU A 229 39.02 18.78 -37.66
N ALA A 230 37.70 18.86 -37.86
CA ALA A 230 37.11 18.94 -39.19
C ALA A 230 37.55 20.21 -39.96
N ALA A 231 37.75 21.34 -39.26
CA ALA A 231 38.30 22.56 -39.87
C ALA A 231 39.77 22.39 -40.27
N ARG A 232 40.58 21.72 -39.44
CA ARG A 232 41.98 21.39 -39.76
C ARG A 232 42.09 20.43 -40.94
N GLU A 233 41.22 19.43 -41.03
CA GLU A 233 41.14 18.53 -42.19
C GLU A 233 40.75 19.26 -43.47
N ARG A 234 39.76 20.15 -43.41
CA ARG A 234 39.41 21.01 -44.56
C ARG A 234 40.55 21.92 -44.99
N ALA A 235 41.31 22.47 -44.05
CA ALA A 235 42.49 23.27 -44.34
C ALA A 235 43.65 22.45 -44.95
N ARG A 236 43.82 21.18 -44.53
CA ARG A 236 44.75 20.24 -45.18
C ARG A 236 44.30 19.92 -46.60
N ALA A 237 43.03 19.56 -46.80
CA ALA A 237 42.47 19.28 -48.12
C ALA A 237 42.57 20.49 -49.07
N ALA A 238 42.39 21.71 -48.57
CA ALA A 238 42.57 22.92 -49.36
C ALA A 238 44.04 23.18 -49.76
N LYS A 239 45.00 22.83 -48.89
CA LYS A 239 46.43 22.86 -49.23
C LYS A 239 46.80 21.81 -50.28
N ASP A 240 46.23 20.61 -50.19
CA ASP A 240 46.46 19.55 -51.17
C ASP A 240 45.84 19.90 -52.52
N ALA A 241 44.68 20.57 -52.55
CA ALA A 241 44.05 21.06 -53.78
C ALA A 241 44.81 22.23 -54.44
N GLY A 242 45.42 23.12 -53.64
CA GLY A 242 46.21 24.24 -54.13
C GLY A 242 47.60 23.87 -54.67
N SER A 243 48.03 22.60 -54.53
CA SER A 243 49.31 22.11 -55.08
C SER A 243 49.18 21.55 -56.50
N SER A 244 47.98 21.56 -57.10
CA SER A 244 47.69 20.90 -58.39
C SER A 244 47.49 21.86 -59.58
N ASP A 245 47.45 23.19 -59.37
CA ASP A 245 47.03 24.16 -60.40
C ASP A 245 48.17 25.09 -60.91
N ASP A 246 49.43 24.85 -60.53
CA ASP A 246 50.59 25.67 -60.95
C ASP A 246 51.47 25.03 -62.06
N ASP A 247 51.05 23.92 -62.69
CA ASP A 247 51.84 23.24 -63.75
C ASP A 247 51.35 23.47 -65.20
N ASP A 248 50.26 24.21 -65.44
CA ASP A 248 49.72 24.45 -66.81
C ASP A 248 49.69 25.94 -67.21
N ARG A 249 50.81 26.64 -67.05
CA ARG A 249 51.05 27.92 -67.75
C ARG A 249 52.52 28.15 -68.09
N ALA A 250 52.99 27.46 -69.13
CA ALA A 250 54.11 27.87 -69.98
C ALA A 250 53.89 27.37 -71.41
#